data_AF-A0AAV2CCI3-F1
#
_entry.id   AF-A0AAV2CCI3-F1
#
_cell.length_a   1.000
_cell.length_b   1.000
_cell.length_c   1.000
_cell.angle_alpha   90.00
_cell.angle_beta   90.00
_cell.angle_gamma   90.00
#
_symmetry.space_group_name_H-M   'P 1'
#
loop_
_entity.id
_entity.type
_entity.pdbx_description
1 polymer ?
#
loop_
_entity_poly.entity_id
_entity_poly.type
_entity_poly.pdbx_seq_one_letter_code
_entity_poly.pdbx_strand_id
1 'polypeptide(L)'
;MRSRVEAMISVRDNVILFDNAAMPRYSIRKVWKSLRPYQQRVSWWKILWKGVAIPRNRVITWLVVRGSINTKRKMLKWGFSGDLSCCLCQSGIEDRDHLYVHCSFSRQLFAALICRFLQMPRVQDWEGLLSFLIRKLGGLMEAAESGWLSGRRG
;
A
#
# COMPACT_ATOMS: atom_id res chain seq x y z
N MET A 1 -28.14 0.05 -5.78
CA MET A 1 -28.77 -0.79 -4.73
C MET A 1 -27.90 -0.78 -3.48
N ARG A 2 -28.40 -0.12 -2.42
CA ARG A 2 -27.75 0.04 -1.11
C ARG A 2 -27.88 -1.28 -0.34
N SER A 3 -26.81 -2.04 -0.14
CA SER A 3 -26.82 -3.15 0.81
C SER A 3 -26.65 -2.60 2.23
N ARG A 4 -27.77 -2.44 2.92
CA ARG A 4 -27.89 -2.14 4.34
C ARG A 4 -27.17 -3.24 5.13
N VAL A 5 -26.26 -2.85 6.02
CA VAL A 5 -25.59 -3.79 6.94
C VAL A 5 -26.53 -4.03 8.11
N GLU A 6 -27.35 -5.08 8.05
CA GLU A 6 -28.43 -5.36 9.03
C GLU A 6 -27.98 -6.09 10.31
N ALA A 7 -26.71 -5.97 10.72
CA ALA A 7 -26.20 -6.72 11.88
C ALA A 7 -25.66 -5.86 13.03
N MET A 8 -25.67 -4.52 12.90
CA MET A 8 -25.08 -3.63 13.89
C MET A 8 -26.18 -2.77 14.52
N ILE A 9 -26.60 -3.13 15.75
CA ILE A 9 -27.73 -2.47 16.43
C ILE A 9 -27.31 -1.08 16.96
N SER A 10 -26.09 -0.93 17.47
CA SER A 10 -25.54 0.34 17.97
C SER A 10 -24.08 0.17 18.35
N VAL A 11 -23.27 1.22 18.22
CA VAL A 11 -21.98 1.36 18.91
C VAL A 11 -22.21 2.34 20.06
N ARG A 12 -22.35 1.81 21.29
CA ARG A 12 -22.28 2.60 22.52
C ARG A 12 -21.18 1.99 23.38
N ASP A 13 -20.34 2.83 23.96
CA ASP A 13 -19.29 2.44 24.91
C ASP A 13 -18.32 1.34 24.43
N ASN A 14 -17.89 1.40 23.16
CA ASN A 14 -16.99 0.41 22.53
C ASN A 14 -17.52 -1.04 22.49
N VAL A 15 -18.80 -1.26 22.76
CA VAL A 15 -19.46 -2.58 22.64
C VAL A 15 -20.24 -2.65 21.33
N ILE A 16 -20.01 -3.72 20.57
CA ILE A 16 -20.76 -3.99 19.33
C ILE A 16 -21.82 -5.03 19.66
N LEU A 17 -23.08 -4.62 19.62
CA LEU A 17 -24.23 -5.51 19.80
C LEU A 17 -24.67 -6.07 18.45
N PHE A 18 -24.63 -7.40 18.34
CA PHE A 18 -25.13 -8.15 17.18
C PHE A 18 -26.51 -8.69 17.50
N ASP A 19 -27.43 -8.56 16.54
CA ASP A 19 -28.74 -9.21 16.65
C ASP A 19 -28.57 -10.74 16.56
N ASN A 20 -28.99 -11.44 17.62
CA ASN A 20 -28.92 -12.90 17.69
C ASN A 20 -29.89 -13.54 16.66
N ALA A 21 -30.97 -12.85 16.29
CA ALA A 21 -31.87 -13.30 15.21
C ALA A 21 -31.20 -13.20 13.82
N ALA A 22 -30.35 -12.19 13.60
CA ALA A 22 -29.59 -12.04 12.36
C ALA A 22 -28.35 -12.97 12.30
N MET A 23 -27.86 -13.45 13.45
CA MET A 23 -26.68 -14.32 13.55
C MET A 23 -26.86 -15.45 14.59
N PRO A 24 -27.71 -16.45 14.30
CA PRO A 24 -28.00 -17.56 15.24
C PRO A 24 -26.80 -18.48 15.54
N ARG A 25 -25.74 -18.40 14.72
CA ARG A 25 -24.42 -18.97 15.01
C ARG A 25 -23.37 -17.89 14.85
N TYR A 26 -22.59 -17.65 15.90
CA TYR A 26 -21.49 -16.69 15.90
C TYR A 26 -20.51 -16.99 14.75
N SER A 27 -20.18 -15.96 13.97
CA SER A 27 -19.23 -16.06 12.88
C SER A 27 -18.39 -14.80 12.78
N ILE A 28 -17.10 -14.93 13.07
CA ILE A 28 -16.10 -13.85 12.93
C ILE A 28 -16.14 -13.27 11.52
N ARG A 29 -16.37 -14.10 10.49
CA ARG A 29 -16.47 -13.65 9.10
C ARG A 29 -17.66 -12.72 8.86
N LYS A 30 -18.82 -13.01 9.46
CA LYS A 30 -20.01 -12.16 9.36
C LYS A 30 -19.81 -10.85 10.14
N VAL A 31 -19.32 -10.95 11.36
CA VAL A 31 -18.95 -9.82 12.22
C VAL A 31 -17.96 -8.88 11.52
N TRP A 32 -16.88 -9.42 10.96
CA TRP A 32 -15.89 -8.64 10.22
C TRP A 32 -16.49 -7.94 9.01
N LYS A 33 -17.36 -8.62 8.25
CA LYS A 33 -18.05 -8.01 7.10
C LYS A 33 -18.98 -6.87 7.51
N SER A 34 -19.65 -6.96 8.65
CA SER A 34 -20.52 -5.90 9.15
C SER A 34 -19.75 -4.70 9.71
N LEU A 35 -18.60 -4.95 10.35
CA LEU A 35 -17.74 -3.89 10.89
C LEU A 35 -16.94 -3.18 9.81
N ARG A 36 -16.60 -3.89 8.74
CA ARG A 36 -15.78 -3.35 7.67
C ARG A 36 -16.62 -2.43 6.78
N PRO A 37 -16.38 -1.10 6.78
CA PRO A 37 -17.04 -0.23 5.83
C PRO A 37 -16.68 -0.67 4.41
N TYR A 38 -17.65 -0.52 3.49
CA TYR A 38 -17.35 -0.70 2.07
C TYR A 38 -16.29 0.33 1.68
N GLN A 39 -15.21 -0.15 1.06
CA GLN A 39 -14.13 0.67 0.53
C GLN A 39 -13.86 0.23 -0.90
N GLN A 40 -13.76 1.21 -1.80
CA GLN A 40 -13.36 0.95 -3.18
C GLN A 40 -11.99 0.28 -3.21
N ARG A 41 -11.82 -0.71 -4.07
CA ARG A 41 -10.52 -1.36 -4.28
C ARG A 41 -9.56 -0.36 -4.91
N VAL A 42 -8.44 -0.12 -4.23
CA VAL A 42 -7.34 0.76 -4.67
C VAL A 42 -6.60 0.18 -5.86
N SER A 43 -6.26 0.99 -6.87
CA SER A 43 -5.64 0.54 -8.13
C SER A 43 -4.37 -0.31 -7.96
N TRP A 44 -3.57 -0.04 -6.93
CA TRP A 44 -2.33 -0.76 -6.62
C TRP A 44 -2.53 -2.13 -5.95
N TRP A 45 -3.75 -2.53 -5.58
CA TRP A 45 -3.96 -3.74 -4.76
C TRP A 45 -3.42 -5.02 -5.43
N LYS A 46 -3.66 -5.18 -6.74
CA LYS A 46 -3.22 -6.36 -7.49
C LYS A 46 -1.69 -6.46 -7.48
N ILE A 47 -1.02 -5.33 -7.66
CA ILE A 47 0.43 -5.27 -7.76
C ILE A 47 1.09 -5.75 -6.47
N LEU A 48 0.59 -5.29 -5.32
CA LEU A 48 1.13 -5.69 -4.02
C LEU A 48 0.83 -7.15 -3.68
N TRP A 49 -0.39 -7.61 -3.92
CA TRP A 49 -0.86 -8.88 -3.36
C TRP A 49 -0.82 -10.06 -4.34
N LYS A 50 -0.89 -9.81 -5.65
CA LYS A 50 -0.80 -10.87 -6.67
C LYS A 50 0.59 -11.05 -7.28
N GLY A 51 1.48 -10.06 -7.16
CA GLY A 51 2.83 -10.16 -7.75
C GLY A 51 3.68 -11.27 -7.11
N VAL A 52 4.79 -11.65 -7.72
CA VAL A 52 5.80 -12.53 -7.10
C VAL A 52 6.76 -11.64 -6.30
N ALA A 53 6.45 -11.42 -5.03
CA ALA A 53 7.27 -10.65 -4.12
C ALA A 53 7.43 -11.36 -2.77
N ILE A 54 8.60 -11.19 -2.14
CA ILE A 54 8.85 -11.67 -0.78
C ILE A 54 7.80 -11.03 0.16
N PRO A 55 7.13 -11.80 1.03
CA PRO A 55 6.07 -11.28 1.91
C PRO A 55 6.48 -10.02 2.69
N ARG A 56 7.70 -9.98 3.23
CA ARG A 56 8.26 -8.81 3.91
C ARG A 56 8.21 -7.55 3.05
N ASN A 57 8.60 -7.67 1.78
CA ASN A 57 8.62 -6.54 0.85
C ASN A 57 7.19 -6.06 0.55
N ARG A 58 6.19 -6.95 0.47
CA ARG A 58 4.79 -6.53 0.27
C ARG A 58 4.29 -5.67 1.42
N VAL A 59 4.59 -6.07 2.66
CA VAL A 59 4.19 -5.32 3.86
C VAL A 59 4.86 -3.95 3.88
N ILE A 60 6.17 -3.89 3.61
CA ILE A 60 6.91 -2.62 3.55
C ILE A 60 6.33 -1.73 2.45
N THR A 61 6.15 -2.24 1.22
CA THR A 61 5.59 -1.44 0.12
C THR A 61 4.17 -0.98 0.42
N TRP A 62 3.33 -1.82 1.04
CA TRP A 62 2.00 -1.42 1.49
C TRP A 62 2.06 -0.26 2.49
N LEU A 63 2.97 -0.30 3.47
CA LEU A 63 3.19 0.79 4.42
C LEU A 63 3.66 2.07 3.72
N VAL A 64 4.55 1.96 2.74
CA VAL A 64 5.06 3.10 1.97
C VAL A 64 3.93 3.76 1.17
N VAL A 65 3.14 2.96 0.44
CA VAL A 65 1.99 3.44 -0.36
C VAL A 65 0.95 4.11 0.51
N ARG A 66 0.72 3.58 1.71
CA ARG A 66 -0.17 4.16 2.72
C ARG A 66 0.40 5.40 3.41
N GLY A 67 1.63 5.80 3.09
CA GLY A 67 2.34 6.85 3.81
C GLY A 67 2.40 6.54 5.30
N SER A 68 2.52 5.26 5.67
CA SER A 68 2.48 4.69 7.03
C SER A 68 3.85 4.21 7.52
N ILE A 69 4.91 4.30 6.71
CA ILE A 69 6.30 4.04 7.15
C ILE A 69 6.77 5.03 8.22
N ASN A 70 7.58 4.56 9.17
CA ASN A 70 8.21 5.40 10.18
C ASN A 70 9.33 6.20 9.54
N THR A 71 9.10 7.49 9.30
CA THR A 71 10.15 8.44 8.92
C THR A 71 10.42 9.37 10.09
N LYS A 72 11.60 9.98 10.16
CA LYS A 72 11.90 10.97 11.22
C LYS A 72 10.87 12.10 11.26
N ARG A 73 10.35 12.56 10.11
CA ARG A 73 9.24 13.52 10.04
C ARG A 73 7.99 13.07 10.82
N LYS A 74 7.68 11.78 10.83
CA LYS A 74 6.56 11.25 11.63
C LYS A 74 6.92 11.03 13.08
N MET A 75 8.14 10.59 13.37
CA MET A 75 8.61 10.44 14.74
C MET A 75 8.54 11.79 15.48
N LEU A 76 8.77 12.91 14.78
CA LEU A 76 8.55 14.25 15.32
C LEU A 76 7.13 14.43 15.89
N LYS A 77 6.10 13.89 15.23
CA LYS A 77 4.71 13.95 15.72
C LYS A 77 4.50 13.12 16.99
N TRP A 78 5.42 12.23 17.32
CA TRP A 78 5.41 11.41 18.53
C TRP A 78 6.38 11.94 19.61
N GLY A 79 6.86 13.18 19.47
CA GLY A 79 7.72 13.83 20.45
C GLY A 79 9.22 13.57 20.27
N PHE A 80 9.64 13.01 19.13
CA PHE A 80 11.07 12.91 18.82
C PHE A 80 11.68 14.31 18.56
N SER A 81 12.73 14.66 19.29
CA SER A 81 13.41 15.96 19.21
C SER A 81 14.84 15.89 18.64
N GLY A 82 15.21 14.78 18.01
CA GLY A 82 16.55 14.60 17.43
C GLY A 82 16.67 15.10 15.98
N ASP A 83 17.82 14.79 15.37
CA ASP A 83 18.12 15.16 13.99
C ASP A 83 17.16 14.50 12.98
N LEU A 84 16.46 15.35 12.22
CA LEU A 84 15.47 14.96 11.21
C LEU A 84 16.10 14.72 9.83
N SER A 85 17.41 14.89 9.68
CA SER A 85 18.10 14.69 8.40
C SER A 85 17.89 13.29 7.84
N CYS A 86 17.79 13.17 6.52
CA CYS A 86 17.71 11.88 5.84
C CYS A 86 18.91 10.99 6.19
N CYS A 87 18.68 9.78 6.71
CA CYS A 87 19.77 8.88 7.07
C CYS A 87 20.62 8.39 5.88
N LEU A 88 20.11 8.52 4.65
CA LEU A 88 20.76 8.01 3.44
C LEU A 88 21.69 9.04 2.78
N CYS A 89 21.20 10.26 2.60
CA CYS A 89 21.97 11.33 1.93
C CYS A 89 22.43 12.44 2.88
N GLN A 90 22.05 12.37 4.16
CA GLN A 90 22.36 13.38 5.19
C GLN A 90 21.93 14.80 4.80
N SER A 91 20.97 14.92 3.89
CA SER A 91 20.49 16.18 3.33
C SER A 91 18.97 16.17 3.26
N GLY A 92 18.34 17.30 3.59
CA GLY A 92 16.87 17.41 3.67
C GLY A 92 16.26 16.60 4.81
N ILE A 93 14.95 16.78 5.02
CA ILE A 93 14.22 16.11 6.11
C ILE A 93 13.78 14.72 5.64
N GLU A 94 13.95 13.72 6.50
CA GLU A 94 13.49 12.36 6.22
C GLU A 94 11.95 12.27 6.27
N ASP A 95 11.35 12.35 5.09
CA ASP A 95 9.97 12.00 4.84
C ASP A 95 9.86 11.07 3.62
N ARG A 96 8.65 10.59 3.34
CA ARG A 96 8.40 9.62 2.26
C ARG A 96 8.83 10.19 0.92
N ASP A 97 8.43 11.41 0.62
CA ASP A 97 8.66 12.02 -0.69
C ASP A 97 10.16 12.27 -0.87
N HIS A 98 10.86 12.73 0.17
CA HIS A 98 12.31 12.79 0.14
C HIS A 98 12.94 11.40 -0.10
N LEU A 99 12.62 10.38 0.71
CA LEU A 99 13.23 9.04 0.61
C LEU A 99 13.07 8.40 -0.78
N TYR A 100 11.93 8.58 -1.43
CA TYR A 100 11.62 7.89 -2.69
C TYR A 100 11.76 8.76 -3.94
N VAL A 101 11.70 10.09 -3.83
CA VAL A 101 11.68 11.00 -4.98
C VAL A 101 12.86 11.96 -4.99
N HIS A 102 13.25 12.55 -3.86
CA HIS A 102 14.25 13.64 -3.85
C HIS A 102 15.63 13.25 -3.35
N CYS A 103 15.75 12.17 -2.57
CA CYS A 103 16.99 11.69 -1.99
C CYS A 103 17.99 11.34 -3.09
N SER A 104 19.16 11.98 -3.07
CA SER A 104 20.23 11.76 -4.06
C SER A 104 20.71 10.31 -4.05
N PHE A 105 20.87 9.73 -2.84
CA PHE A 105 21.26 8.32 -2.67
C PHE A 105 20.22 7.38 -3.29
N SER A 106 18.93 7.53 -2.93
CA SER A 106 17.86 6.69 -3.47
C SER A 106 17.73 6.81 -4.99
N ARG A 107 17.90 8.03 -5.54
CA ARG A 107 17.89 8.25 -6.99
C ARG A 107 18.99 7.46 -7.70
N GLN A 108 20.21 7.48 -7.16
CA GLN A 108 21.31 6.70 -7.72
C GLN A 108 21.04 5.20 -7.63
N LEU A 109 20.52 4.72 -6.50
CA LEU A 109 20.14 3.32 -6.32
C LEU A 109 19.06 2.89 -7.32
N PHE A 110 18.01 3.68 -7.49
CA PHE A 110 16.96 3.39 -8.47
C PHE A 110 17.46 3.49 -9.91
N ALA A 111 18.37 4.43 -10.22
CA ALA A 111 19.02 4.50 -11.51
C ALA A 111 19.81 3.22 -11.83
N ALA A 112 20.57 2.71 -10.87
CA ALA A 112 21.37 1.51 -11.04
C ALA A 112 20.54 0.23 -11.13
N LEU A 113 19.53 0.07 -10.27
CA LEU A 113 18.79 -1.19 -10.12
C LEU A 113 17.51 -1.27 -10.95
N ILE A 114 16.80 -0.15 -11.11
CA ILE A 114 15.39 -0.14 -11.55
C ILE A 114 15.23 0.58 -12.88
N CYS A 115 15.93 1.70 -13.11
CA CYS A 115 15.76 2.49 -14.34
C CYS A 115 16.11 1.70 -15.61
N ARG A 116 17.05 0.75 -15.54
CA ARG A 116 17.40 -0.12 -16.68
C ARG A 116 16.23 -0.99 -17.14
N PHE A 117 15.32 -1.36 -16.24
CA PHE A 117 14.17 -2.22 -16.55
C PHE A 117 12.85 -1.45 -16.69
N LEU A 118 12.64 -0.44 -15.84
CA LEU A 118 11.36 0.27 -15.78
C LEU A 118 11.34 1.57 -16.58
N GLN A 119 12.48 2.11 -17.03
CA GLN A 119 12.56 3.41 -17.73
C GLN A 119 11.87 4.51 -16.92
N MET A 120 12.33 4.70 -15.67
CA MET A 120 11.71 5.63 -14.73
C MET A 120 11.73 7.07 -15.29
N PRO A 121 10.59 7.78 -15.29
CA PRO A 121 10.56 9.18 -15.66
C PRO A 121 11.12 10.03 -14.52
N ARG A 122 11.49 11.27 -14.86
CA ARG A 122 11.78 12.28 -13.85
C ARG A 122 10.47 12.68 -13.15
N VAL A 123 10.27 12.16 -11.95
CA VAL A 123 9.12 12.46 -11.10
C VAL A 123 9.43 13.59 -10.13
N GLN A 124 8.42 14.42 -9.85
CA GLN A 124 8.53 15.57 -8.95
C GLN A 124 7.95 15.29 -7.56
N ASP A 125 7.02 14.34 -7.44
CA ASP A 125 6.35 14.01 -6.19
C ASP A 125 6.06 12.50 -6.08
N TRP A 126 5.59 12.10 -4.90
CA TRP A 126 5.25 10.70 -4.63
C TRP A 126 4.08 10.19 -5.48
N GLU A 127 3.07 11.01 -5.75
CA GLU A 127 1.88 10.57 -6.48
C GLU A 127 2.19 10.30 -7.97
N GLY A 128 3.05 11.11 -8.58
CA GLY A 128 3.61 10.88 -9.90
C GLY A 128 4.44 9.59 -9.96
N LEU A 129 5.26 9.33 -8.93
CA LEU A 129 6.00 8.07 -8.81
C LEU A 129 5.06 6.86 -8.67
N LEU A 130 4.07 6.95 -7.79
CA LEU A 130 3.14 5.87 -7.51
C LEU A 130 2.28 5.54 -8.74
N SER A 131 1.73 6.56 -9.39
CA SER A 131 0.93 6.37 -10.62
C SER A 131 1.75 5.73 -11.75
N PHE A 132 3.01 6.15 -11.91
CA PHE A 132 3.94 5.53 -12.85
C PHE A 132 4.16 4.04 -12.54
N LEU A 133 4.49 3.71 -11.29
CA LEU A 133 4.73 2.32 -10.87
C LEU A 133 3.48 1.45 -11.05
N ILE A 134 2.30 1.97 -10.72
CA ILE A 134 1.03 1.26 -10.89
C ILE A 134 0.81 0.89 -12.35
N ARG A 135 0.97 1.87 -13.25
CA ARG A 135 0.81 1.65 -14.70
C ARG A 135 1.85 0.67 -15.23
N LYS A 136 3.12 0.84 -14.87
CA LYS A 136 4.20 0.03 -15.44
C LYS A 136 4.15 -1.41 -14.94
N LEU A 137 4.02 -1.62 -13.62
CA LEU A 137 3.96 -2.95 -13.02
C LEU A 137 2.64 -3.65 -13.33
N GLY A 138 1.53 -2.91 -13.40
CA GLY A 138 0.24 -3.44 -13.84
C GLY A 138 0.32 -4.05 -15.24
N GLY A 139 0.88 -3.31 -16.21
CA GLY A 139 1.05 -3.82 -17.58
C GLY A 139 2.00 -5.03 -17.66
N LEU A 140 3.05 -5.08 -16.84
CA LEU A 140 3.95 -6.24 -16.79
C LEU A 140 3.26 -7.49 -16.23
N MET A 141 2.40 -7.34 -15.23
CA MET A 141 1.64 -8.46 -14.67
C MET A 141 0.61 -8.99 -15.67
N GLU A 142 -0.09 -8.12 -16.40
CA GLU A 142 -1.04 -8.52 -17.43
C GLU A 142 -0.35 -9.22 -18.61
N ALA A 143 0.81 -8.72 -19.03
CA ALA A 143 1.64 -9.36 -20.05
C ALA A 143 2.13 -10.75 -19.60
N ALA A 144 2.57 -10.87 -18.34
CA ALA A 144 2.97 -12.15 -17.77
C ALA A 144 1.78 -13.13 -17.72
N GLU A 145 0.63 -12.74 -17.15
CA GLU A 145 -0.59 -13.57 -17.09
C GLU A 145 -1.03 -14.06 -18.47
N SER A 146 -0.93 -13.21 -19.51
CA SER A 146 -1.26 -13.57 -20.89
C SER A 146 -0.26 -14.56 -21.50
N GLY A 147 1.05 -14.39 -21.24
CA GLY A 147 2.09 -15.30 -21.73
C GLY A 147 2.07 -16.68 -21.06
N TRP A 148 1.69 -16.75 -19.78
CA TRP A 148 1.47 -18.03 -19.07
C TRP A 148 0.28 -18.83 -19.66
N LEU A 149 -0.75 -18.15 -20.17
CA LEU A 149 -1.92 -18.81 -20.78
C LEU A 149 -1.66 -19.32 -22.20
N SER A 150 -0.75 -18.71 -22.96
CA SER A 150 -0.34 -19.19 -24.28
C SER A 150 0.66 -20.37 -24.22
N GLY A 151 1.48 -20.47 -23.18
CA GLY A 151 2.52 -21.50 -23.04
C GLY A 151 2.06 -22.86 -22.50
N ARG A 152 0.76 -23.02 -22.17
CA ARG A 152 0.19 -24.28 -21.63
C ARG A 152 -0.65 -25.07 -22.64
N ARG A 153 -0.64 -24.65 -23.92
CA ARG A 153 -1.11 -25.42 -25.07
C ARG A 153 0.11 -25.79 -25.92
N GLY A 154 0.82 -26.82 -25.50
CA GLY A 154 1.98 -27.40 -26.17
C GLY A 154 2.27 -28.75 -25.55
#